data_AF-A0A6J7TPJ4-F1
#
_entry.id   AF-A0A6J7TPJ4-F1
#
_cell.length_a   1.000
_cell.length_b   1.000
_cell.length_c   1.000
_cell.angle_alpha   90.00
_cell.angle_beta   90.00
_cell.angle_gamma   90.00
#
_symmetry.space_group_name_H-M   'P 1'
#
loop_
_entity.id
_entity.type
_entity.pdbx_description
1 polymer ?
#
loop_
_entity_poly.entity_id
_entity_poly.type
_entity_poly.pdbx_seq_one_letter_code
_entity_poly.pdbx_strand_id
1 'polypeptide(L)'
;MWPEGVEYGITEKYFRQVSIIAAIALILLIIVMTARQSGGGIGSSISPTAWGPLFDSNEGRAVFLRLIAVIGLGYYAWITERVLEPTNLLPTTVLLALSMLSYGFDRATGRAVILGIILAVIHMAFVAVWVGSIAIIWRIVLHGPGTVDLVDALRGWARIATPVTIGIVGTGLIQVWRIDGISLINSGHGRVLLLKVVFVGLLLFVSATIRQFVLRGMQNAKSLNEKVVYRLKRPVGIELSLSIVVLATSSWLMAMRPPYVLNKDSGPGVDYAIVQDMTAKDDFHVRLSITPGDVGANRILIELFGPSRIQNFTVTLTPANPNFSGYTINVPITRPGGALVEQDAGLLLRAPGEWTATITGVTTIGDLPPMTTTFIVADGTTVTTLPKQGLKRSTTTIAQSTTTTTVALAPAVTTSTTVPPAG
;
A
#
# COMPACT_ATOMS: atom_id res chain seq x y z
N MET A 1 25.52 -18.98 -10.43
CA MET A 1 24.74 -18.84 -11.67
C MET A 1 24.82 -20.15 -12.43
N TRP A 2 23.83 -20.44 -13.27
CA TRP A 2 23.80 -21.57 -14.20
C TRP A 2 23.91 -20.99 -15.62
N PRO A 3 25.13 -20.75 -16.13
CA PRO A 3 25.33 -20.04 -17.39
C PRO A 3 24.79 -20.82 -18.60
N GLU A 4 24.84 -22.14 -18.56
CA GLU A 4 24.35 -23.03 -19.62
C GLU A 4 22.82 -22.97 -19.77
N GLY A 5 22.10 -22.41 -18.79
CA GLY A 5 20.65 -22.33 -18.80
C GLY A 5 20.07 -21.58 -20.01
N VAL A 6 20.81 -20.65 -20.60
CA VAL A 6 20.36 -19.89 -21.80
C VAL A 6 20.34 -20.75 -23.06
N GLU A 7 21.14 -21.82 -23.11
CA GLU A 7 21.23 -22.73 -24.26
C GLU A 7 19.95 -23.59 -24.42
N TYR A 8 19.14 -23.67 -23.36
CA TYR A 8 17.89 -24.41 -23.36
C TYR A 8 16.76 -23.57 -23.93
N GLY A 9 16.22 -23.96 -25.10
CA GLY A 9 15.07 -23.25 -25.71
C GLY A 9 13.80 -23.20 -24.86
N ILE A 10 13.66 -24.08 -23.85
CA ILE A 10 12.57 -23.96 -22.85
C ILE A 10 12.78 -22.79 -21.89
N THR A 11 14.03 -22.44 -21.58
CA THR A 11 14.39 -21.27 -20.78
C THR A 11 13.90 -20.00 -21.47
N GLU A 12 14.28 -19.82 -22.74
CA GLU A 12 13.86 -18.65 -23.52
C GLU A 12 12.33 -18.52 -23.59
N LYS A 13 11.62 -19.62 -23.90
CA LYS A 13 10.15 -19.65 -23.90
C LYS A 13 9.55 -19.25 -22.55
N TYR A 14 10.12 -19.75 -21.45
CA TYR A 14 9.64 -19.45 -20.11
C TYR A 14 9.86 -17.97 -19.74
N PHE A 15 11.05 -17.42 -20.01
CA PHE A 15 11.35 -16.02 -19.71
C PHE A 15 10.47 -15.06 -20.52
N ARG A 16 10.17 -15.37 -21.80
CA ARG A 16 9.18 -14.61 -22.60
C ARG A 16 7.77 -14.69 -22.01
N GLN A 17 7.34 -15.87 -21.57
CA GLN A 17 6.02 -16.03 -20.94
C GLN A 17 5.91 -15.23 -19.63
N VAL A 18 6.92 -15.32 -18.76
CA VAL A 18 6.93 -14.63 -17.47
C VAL A 18 7.01 -13.12 -17.64
N SER A 19 7.77 -12.60 -18.61
CA SER A 19 7.83 -11.15 -18.87
C SER A 19 6.49 -10.60 -19.34
N ILE A 20 5.78 -11.31 -20.22
CA ILE A 20 4.42 -10.96 -20.66
C ILE A 20 3.44 -10.99 -19.48
N ILE A 21 3.44 -12.08 -18.70
CA ILE A 21 2.55 -12.24 -17.54
C ILE A 21 2.81 -11.14 -16.50
N ALA A 22 4.08 -10.81 -16.24
CA ALA A 22 4.45 -9.75 -15.30
C ALA A 22 3.97 -8.38 -15.77
N ALA A 23 4.12 -8.05 -17.06
CA ALA A 23 3.63 -6.80 -17.62
C ALA A 23 2.09 -6.71 -17.54
N ILE A 24 1.37 -7.77 -17.90
CA ILE A 24 -0.09 -7.84 -17.79
C ILE A 24 -0.54 -7.68 -16.33
N ALA A 25 0.12 -8.36 -15.39
CA ALA A 25 -0.21 -8.26 -13.97
C ALA A 25 -0.05 -6.83 -13.43
N LEU A 26 1.00 -6.10 -13.85
CA LEU A 26 1.19 -4.70 -13.47
C LEU A 26 0.17 -3.76 -14.13
N ILE A 27 -0.22 -4.01 -15.38
CA ILE A 27 -1.29 -3.26 -16.03
C ILE A 27 -2.62 -3.48 -15.29
N LEU A 28 -2.95 -4.72 -14.93
CA LEU A 28 -4.15 -5.02 -14.14
C LEU A 28 -4.10 -4.33 -12.78
N LEU A 29 -2.94 -4.30 -12.12
CA LEU A 29 -2.76 -3.58 -10.87
C LEU A 29 -3.01 -2.07 -11.04
N ILE A 30 -2.46 -1.45 -12.09
CA ILE A 30 -2.69 -0.03 -12.43
C ILE A 30 -4.18 0.25 -12.65
N ILE A 31 -4.89 -0.61 -13.37
CA ILE A 31 -6.33 -0.50 -13.62
C ILE A 31 -7.10 -0.53 -12.29
N VAL A 32 -6.81 -1.50 -11.42
CA VAL A 32 -7.47 -1.64 -10.12
C VAL A 32 -7.15 -0.47 -9.19
N MET A 33 -5.90 -0.02 -9.14
CA MET A 33 -5.49 1.15 -8.35
C MET A 33 -6.17 2.43 -8.85
N THR A 34 -6.28 2.61 -10.17
CA THR A 34 -6.97 3.76 -10.77
C THR A 34 -8.45 3.78 -10.39
N ALA A 35 -9.14 2.64 -10.48
CA ALA A 35 -10.53 2.53 -10.08
C ALA A 35 -10.71 2.92 -8.60
N ARG A 36 -9.81 2.45 -7.74
CA ARG A 36 -9.82 2.78 -6.32
C ARG A 36 -9.57 4.28 -6.05
N GLN A 37 -8.62 4.89 -6.74
CA GLN A 37 -8.22 6.27 -6.45
C GLN A 37 -9.14 7.33 -7.10
N SER A 38 -9.72 7.01 -8.26
CA SER A 38 -10.66 7.90 -8.96
C SER A 38 -12.12 7.77 -8.48
N GLY A 39 -12.44 6.72 -7.72
CA GLY A 39 -13.82 6.38 -7.36
C GLY A 39 -14.67 5.87 -8.54
N GLY A 40 -14.05 5.66 -9.71
CA GLY A 40 -14.71 5.14 -10.92
C GLY A 40 -14.75 3.61 -11.00
N GLY A 41 -15.37 3.09 -12.07
CA GLY A 41 -15.43 1.65 -12.33
C GLY A 41 -14.10 1.08 -12.87
N ILE A 42 -13.96 -0.25 -12.79
CA ILE A 42 -12.83 -0.96 -13.41
C ILE A 42 -12.81 -0.74 -14.93
N GLY A 43 -13.98 -0.75 -15.57
CA GLY A 43 -14.11 -0.55 -17.02
C GLY A 43 -13.57 0.80 -17.50
N SER A 44 -13.89 1.90 -16.80
CA SER A 44 -13.36 3.24 -17.13
C SER A 44 -11.86 3.34 -16.86
N SER A 45 -11.32 2.52 -15.96
CA SER A 45 -9.91 2.52 -15.57
C SER A 45 -8.99 1.75 -16.53
N ILE A 46 -9.57 1.04 -17.52
CA ILE A 46 -8.81 0.37 -18.59
C ILE A 46 -8.12 1.41 -19.49
N SER A 47 -8.73 2.58 -19.68
CA SER A 47 -8.14 3.63 -20.53
C SER A 47 -6.88 4.22 -19.89
N PRO A 48 -5.74 4.26 -20.60
CA PRO A 48 -4.52 4.91 -20.09
C PRO A 48 -4.70 6.40 -19.75
N THR A 49 -5.66 7.08 -20.40
CA THR A 49 -5.99 8.48 -20.09
C THR A 49 -6.59 8.67 -18.69
N ALA A 50 -7.11 7.61 -18.07
CA ALA A 50 -7.69 7.64 -16.73
C ALA A 50 -6.64 7.50 -15.62
N TRP A 51 -5.38 7.20 -15.93
CA TRP A 51 -4.35 6.88 -14.92
C TRP A 51 -3.70 8.10 -14.24
N GLY A 52 -4.05 9.31 -14.68
CA GLY A 52 -3.54 10.58 -14.13
C GLY A 52 -3.49 10.62 -12.58
N PRO A 53 -4.56 10.25 -11.86
CA PRO A 53 -4.59 10.30 -10.40
C PRO A 53 -3.51 9.46 -9.71
N LEU A 54 -3.01 8.38 -10.33
CA LEU A 54 -1.95 7.56 -9.73
C LEU A 54 -0.64 8.36 -9.54
N PHE A 55 -0.42 9.40 -10.34
CA PHE A 55 0.76 10.25 -10.21
C PHE A 55 0.70 11.21 -9.01
N ASP A 56 -0.43 11.28 -8.30
CA ASP A 56 -0.56 12.09 -7.07
C ASP A 56 -0.08 11.35 -5.82
N SER A 57 0.27 10.06 -5.93
CA SER A 57 0.74 9.24 -4.82
C SER A 57 2.10 8.59 -5.09
N ASN A 58 2.87 8.35 -4.03
CA ASN A 58 4.14 7.64 -4.14
C ASN A 58 3.94 6.18 -4.58
N GLU A 59 2.87 5.54 -4.11
CA GLU A 59 2.51 4.16 -4.49
C GLU A 59 2.17 4.07 -5.98
N GLY A 60 1.35 5.00 -6.49
CA GLY A 60 1.02 5.06 -7.91
C GLY A 60 2.23 5.38 -8.79
N ARG A 61 3.10 6.33 -8.41
CA ARG A 61 4.37 6.55 -9.12
C ARG A 61 5.27 5.30 -9.09
N ALA A 62 5.31 4.59 -7.98
CA ALA A 62 6.14 3.40 -7.83
C ALA A 62 5.65 2.24 -8.72
N VAL A 63 4.34 2.06 -8.93
CA VAL A 63 3.84 1.01 -9.84
C VAL A 63 4.22 1.30 -11.29
N PHE A 64 4.26 2.57 -11.72
CA PHE A 64 4.77 2.94 -13.04
C PHE A 64 6.27 2.70 -13.18
N LEU A 65 7.06 3.07 -12.17
CA LEU A 65 8.50 2.73 -12.14
C LEU A 65 8.71 1.21 -12.25
N ARG A 66 7.90 0.42 -11.54
CA ARG A 66 7.92 -1.04 -11.59
C ARG A 66 7.57 -1.57 -12.97
N LEU A 67 6.55 -0.99 -13.63
CA LEU A 67 6.15 -1.36 -14.99
C LEU A 67 7.28 -1.11 -15.98
N ILE A 68 7.91 0.07 -15.94
CA ILE A 68 9.05 0.42 -16.80
C ILE A 68 10.21 -0.55 -16.55
N ALA A 69 10.53 -0.81 -15.28
CA ALA A 69 11.58 -1.76 -14.92
C ALA A 69 11.30 -3.18 -15.45
N VAL A 70 10.06 -3.66 -15.33
CA VAL A 70 9.64 -4.99 -15.84
C VAL A 70 9.66 -5.04 -17.37
N ILE A 71 9.25 -3.98 -18.07
CA ILE A 71 9.36 -3.92 -19.54
C ILE A 71 10.84 -3.96 -19.97
N GLY A 72 11.70 -3.20 -19.30
CA GLY A 72 13.15 -3.23 -19.55
C GLY A 72 13.76 -4.61 -19.29
N LEU A 73 13.41 -5.24 -18.17
CA LEU A 73 13.83 -6.61 -17.87
C LEU A 73 13.29 -7.60 -18.91
N GLY A 74 12.05 -7.41 -19.37
CA GLY A 74 11.44 -8.19 -20.42
C GLY A 74 12.20 -8.10 -21.74
N TYR A 75 12.69 -6.91 -22.11
CA TYR A 75 13.52 -6.71 -23.31
C TYR A 75 14.84 -7.51 -23.26
N TYR A 76 15.51 -7.52 -22.11
CA TYR A 76 16.73 -8.32 -21.92
C TYR A 76 16.41 -9.81 -21.83
N ALA A 77 15.35 -10.19 -21.14
CA ALA A 77 14.94 -11.58 -20.97
C ALA A 77 14.33 -12.20 -22.23
N TRP A 78 13.94 -11.40 -23.22
CA TRP A 78 13.34 -11.88 -24.48
C TRP A 78 14.31 -12.74 -25.30
N ILE A 79 15.60 -12.42 -25.21
CA ILE A 79 16.73 -13.18 -25.77
C ILE A 79 17.67 -13.46 -24.60
N THR A 80 17.60 -14.66 -24.06
CA THR A 80 18.17 -15.00 -22.74
C THR A 80 19.68 -14.81 -22.67
N GLU A 81 20.39 -14.93 -23.80
CA GLU A 81 21.83 -14.68 -23.94
C GLU A 81 22.20 -13.25 -23.52
N ARG A 82 21.33 -12.27 -23.79
CA ARG A 82 21.55 -10.87 -23.43
C ARG A 82 21.73 -10.67 -21.92
N VAL A 83 21.15 -11.54 -21.09
CA VAL A 83 21.23 -11.44 -19.63
C VAL A 83 22.64 -11.80 -19.12
N LEU A 84 23.38 -12.62 -19.87
CA LEU A 84 24.74 -13.05 -19.51
C LEU A 84 25.83 -12.22 -20.17
N GLU A 85 25.50 -11.39 -21.16
CA GLU A 85 26.44 -10.48 -21.79
C GLU A 85 27.01 -9.47 -20.76
N PRO A 86 28.35 -9.34 -20.64
CA PRO A 86 28.97 -8.44 -19.67
C PRO A 86 28.52 -6.97 -19.80
N THR A 87 28.25 -6.52 -21.03
CA THR A 87 27.76 -5.19 -21.35
C THR A 87 26.37 -4.91 -20.78
N ASN A 88 25.55 -5.95 -20.58
CA ASN A 88 24.18 -5.83 -20.10
C ASN A 88 24.05 -6.08 -18.59
N LEU A 89 25.13 -6.47 -17.89
CA LEU A 89 25.10 -6.72 -16.44
C LEU A 89 24.71 -5.46 -15.65
N LEU A 90 25.26 -4.30 -16.00
CA LEU A 90 24.93 -3.04 -15.34
C LEU A 90 23.45 -2.67 -15.52
N PRO A 91 22.91 -2.52 -16.76
CA PRO A 91 21.52 -2.13 -16.93
C PRO A 91 20.53 -3.15 -16.36
N THR A 92 20.77 -4.45 -16.50
CA THR A 92 19.90 -5.48 -15.91
C THR A 92 19.90 -5.42 -14.38
N THR A 93 21.06 -5.23 -13.75
CA THR A 93 21.17 -5.07 -12.29
C THR A 93 20.46 -3.81 -11.81
N VAL A 94 20.60 -2.69 -12.53
CA VAL A 94 19.89 -1.43 -12.21
C VAL A 94 18.37 -1.62 -12.30
N LEU A 95 17.88 -2.29 -13.35
CA LEU A 95 16.45 -2.55 -13.51
C LEU A 95 15.90 -3.49 -12.42
N LEU A 96 16.65 -4.52 -12.04
CA LEU A 96 16.30 -5.37 -10.90
C LEU A 96 16.26 -4.55 -9.60
N ALA A 97 17.25 -3.69 -9.36
CA ALA A 97 17.29 -2.83 -8.18
C ALA A 97 16.10 -1.85 -8.16
N LEU A 98 15.79 -1.19 -9.28
CA LEU A 98 14.63 -0.28 -9.39
C LEU A 98 13.30 -1.03 -9.16
N SER A 99 13.17 -2.24 -9.69
CA SER A 99 12.01 -3.09 -9.44
C SER A 99 11.86 -3.39 -7.95
N MET A 100 12.94 -3.78 -7.25
CA MET A 100 12.88 -4.05 -5.81
C MET A 100 12.64 -2.78 -4.98
N LEU A 101 13.29 -1.67 -5.32
CA LEU A 101 13.09 -0.36 -4.67
C LEU A 101 11.63 0.11 -4.78
N SER A 102 10.97 -0.16 -5.91
CA SER A 102 9.56 0.21 -6.10
C SER A 102 8.63 -0.42 -5.07
N TYR A 103 8.91 -1.62 -4.57
CA TYR A 103 8.10 -2.26 -3.51
C TYR A 103 8.26 -1.60 -2.14
N GLY A 104 9.33 -0.81 -1.92
CA GLY A 104 9.50 -0.03 -0.71
C GLY A 104 8.37 0.99 -0.51
N PHE A 105 7.88 1.59 -1.61
CA PHE A 105 6.85 2.62 -1.56
C PHE A 105 5.46 2.08 -1.19
N ASP A 106 5.20 0.79 -1.40
CA ASP A 106 3.99 0.09 -0.94
C ASP A 106 3.89 0.08 0.60
N ARG A 107 4.98 0.42 1.32
CA ARG A 107 5.08 0.45 2.78
C ARG A 107 5.48 1.81 3.34
N ALA A 108 5.15 2.90 2.64
CA ALA A 108 5.48 4.27 3.04
C ALA A 108 4.62 4.86 4.20
N THR A 109 3.96 4.02 5.01
CA THR A 109 3.06 4.42 6.10
C THR A 109 3.28 3.59 7.38
N GLY A 110 2.80 4.08 8.53
CA GLY A 110 2.86 3.39 9.83
C GLY A 110 4.13 3.63 10.65
N ARG A 111 4.25 2.98 11.81
CA ARG A 111 5.40 3.13 12.73
C ARG A 111 6.73 2.81 12.04
N ALA A 112 7.80 3.56 12.35
CA ALA A 112 9.14 3.35 11.78
C ALA A 112 9.12 3.22 10.24
N VAL A 113 8.62 4.26 9.54
CA VAL A 113 8.41 4.27 8.08
C VAL A 113 9.66 3.89 7.30
N ILE A 114 10.80 4.52 7.58
CA ILE A 114 12.07 4.28 6.87
C ILE A 114 12.49 2.80 7.01
N LEU A 115 12.39 2.24 8.21
CA LEU A 115 12.64 0.82 8.45
C LEU A 115 11.67 -0.06 7.66
N GLY A 116 10.38 0.31 7.61
CA GLY A 116 9.36 -0.38 6.82
C GLY A 116 9.68 -0.42 5.32
N ILE A 117 10.11 0.71 4.75
CA ILE A 117 10.53 0.81 3.35
C ILE A 117 11.72 -0.11 3.08
N ILE A 118 12.78 0.00 3.88
CA ILE A 118 14.00 -0.81 3.73
C ILE A 118 13.67 -2.31 3.83
N LEU A 119 12.89 -2.70 4.85
CA LEU A 119 12.51 -4.10 5.03
C LEU A 119 11.60 -4.60 3.90
N ALA A 120 10.74 -3.77 3.33
CA ALA A 120 9.92 -4.16 2.19
C ALA A 120 10.78 -4.45 0.96
N VAL A 121 11.74 -3.58 0.65
CA VAL A 121 12.69 -3.78 -0.45
C VAL A 121 13.48 -5.08 -0.26
N ILE A 122 14.07 -5.27 0.92
CA ILE A 122 14.89 -6.45 1.22
C ILE A 122 14.04 -7.73 1.23
N HIS A 123 12.87 -7.71 1.87
CA HIS A 123 11.97 -8.87 1.93
C HIS A 123 11.53 -9.27 0.52
N MET A 124 11.13 -8.32 -0.32
CA MET A 124 10.70 -8.61 -1.69
C MET A 124 11.86 -9.09 -2.56
N ALA A 125 13.08 -8.61 -2.36
CA ALA A 125 14.26 -9.15 -3.04
C ALA A 125 14.49 -10.62 -2.69
N PHE A 126 14.42 -10.98 -1.41
CA PHE A 126 14.56 -12.39 -1.02
C PHE A 126 13.41 -13.26 -1.54
N VAL A 127 12.17 -12.77 -1.48
CA VAL A 127 10.99 -13.49 -2.02
C VAL A 127 11.11 -13.68 -3.53
N ALA A 128 11.57 -12.67 -4.27
CA ALA A 128 11.77 -12.77 -5.72
C ALA A 128 12.82 -13.84 -6.08
N VAL A 129 13.95 -13.88 -5.37
CA VAL A 129 14.97 -14.92 -5.55
C VAL A 129 14.42 -16.30 -5.20
N TRP A 130 13.70 -16.42 -4.09
CA TRP A 130 13.12 -17.69 -3.64
C TRP A 130 12.11 -18.25 -4.64
N VAL A 131 11.03 -17.51 -4.90
CA VAL A 131 9.92 -17.97 -5.74
C VAL A 131 10.39 -18.11 -7.19
N GLY A 132 11.19 -17.16 -7.68
CA GLY A 132 11.75 -17.21 -9.04
C GLY A 132 12.64 -18.43 -9.27
N SER A 133 13.52 -18.76 -8.32
CA SER A 133 14.40 -19.93 -8.46
C SER A 133 13.63 -21.25 -8.43
N ILE A 134 12.63 -21.41 -7.55
CA ILE A 134 11.79 -22.61 -7.50
C ILE A 134 10.98 -22.77 -8.78
N ALA A 135 10.44 -21.67 -9.32
CA ALA A 135 9.69 -21.72 -10.57
C ALA A 135 10.57 -22.14 -11.75
N ILE A 136 11.80 -21.63 -11.83
CA ILE A 136 12.81 -22.07 -12.82
C ILE A 136 13.15 -23.55 -12.61
N ILE A 137 13.36 -23.99 -11.37
CA ILE A 137 13.68 -25.41 -11.11
C ILE A 137 12.54 -26.31 -11.57
N TRP A 138 11.31 -25.99 -11.19
CA TRP A 138 10.14 -26.80 -11.54
C TRP A 138 9.88 -26.86 -13.05
N ARG A 139 10.01 -25.71 -13.73
CA ARG A 139 9.63 -25.57 -15.14
C ARG A 139 10.74 -25.95 -16.11
N ILE A 140 11.97 -25.53 -15.82
CA ILE A 140 13.12 -25.63 -16.72
C ILE A 140 14.03 -26.79 -16.29
N VAL A 141 14.58 -26.73 -15.07
CA VAL A 141 15.61 -27.70 -14.63
C VAL A 141 15.04 -29.12 -14.52
N LEU A 142 13.79 -29.24 -14.07
CA LEU A 142 13.07 -30.52 -13.96
C LEU A 142 12.16 -30.76 -15.17
N HIS A 143 12.43 -30.16 -16.32
CA HIS A 143 11.66 -30.45 -17.54
C HIS A 143 11.83 -31.91 -17.99
N GLY A 144 13.05 -32.43 -17.93
CA GLY A 144 13.40 -33.80 -18.33
C GLY A 144 14.78 -34.20 -17.81
N PRO A 145 15.26 -35.42 -18.14
CA PRO A 145 16.63 -35.82 -17.82
C PRO A 145 17.65 -34.95 -18.57
N GLY A 146 18.86 -34.81 -18.02
CA GLY A 146 19.90 -33.99 -18.62
C GLY A 146 21.27 -34.15 -17.96
N THR A 147 22.20 -33.26 -18.31
CA THR A 147 23.61 -33.44 -17.97
C THR A 147 23.97 -32.87 -16.60
N VAL A 148 25.27 -32.74 -16.33
CA VAL A 148 25.80 -32.29 -15.03
C VAL A 148 25.41 -30.85 -14.70
N ASP A 149 25.20 -30.02 -15.72
CA ASP A 149 24.78 -28.63 -15.61
C ASP A 149 23.44 -28.47 -14.86
N LEU A 150 22.45 -29.32 -15.12
CA LEU A 150 21.17 -29.33 -14.39
C LEU A 150 21.34 -29.72 -12.92
N VAL A 151 22.26 -30.65 -12.65
CA VAL A 151 22.60 -31.07 -11.29
C VAL A 151 23.31 -29.92 -10.56
N ASP A 152 24.19 -29.21 -11.24
CA ASP A 152 24.90 -28.06 -10.67
C ASP A 152 23.98 -26.86 -10.45
N ALA A 153 22.96 -26.67 -11.30
CA ALA A 153 21.88 -25.71 -11.05
C ALA A 153 21.12 -26.02 -9.74
N LEU A 154 20.72 -27.29 -9.54
CA LEU A 154 20.06 -27.73 -8.30
C LEU A 154 20.95 -27.55 -7.06
N ARG A 155 22.23 -27.94 -7.15
CA ARG A 155 23.20 -27.77 -6.07
C ARG A 155 23.45 -26.29 -5.76
N GLY A 156 23.56 -25.46 -6.80
CA GLY A 156 23.73 -24.02 -6.70
C GLY A 156 22.57 -23.39 -5.94
N TRP A 157 21.33 -23.74 -6.31
CA TRP A 157 20.14 -23.33 -5.56
C TRP A 157 20.16 -23.80 -4.10
N ALA A 158 20.48 -25.07 -3.86
CA ALA A 158 20.50 -25.64 -2.51
C ALA A 158 21.50 -24.96 -1.55
N ARG A 159 22.58 -24.34 -2.08
CA ARG A 159 23.55 -23.54 -1.30
C ARG A 159 22.99 -22.18 -0.93
N ILE A 160 22.30 -21.50 -1.84
CA ILE A 160 21.74 -20.16 -1.59
C ILE A 160 20.39 -20.19 -0.86
N ALA A 161 19.68 -21.32 -0.88
CA ALA A 161 18.35 -21.43 -0.29
C ALA A 161 18.34 -21.02 1.19
N THR A 162 19.29 -21.48 2.01
CA THR A 162 19.33 -21.15 3.45
C THR A 162 19.52 -19.67 3.76
N PRO A 163 20.54 -18.97 3.24
CA PRO A 163 20.66 -17.53 3.52
C PRO A 163 19.43 -16.76 3.02
N VAL A 164 18.83 -17.15 1.89
CA VAL A 164 17.57 -16.55 1.41
C VAL A 164 16.42 -16.83 2.39
N THR A 165 16.25 -18.06 2.89
CA THR A 165 15.25 -18.39 3.93
C THR A 165 15.40 -17.50 5.15
N ILE A 166 16.63 -17.39 5.68
CA ILE A 166 16.93 -16.60 6.87
C ILE A 166 16.56 -15.13 6.62
N GLY A 167 16.89 -14.61 5.44
CA GLY A 167 16.51 -13.27 5.00
C GLY A 167 15.00 -13.05 4.99
N ILE A 168 14.23 -13.95 4.37
CA ILE A 168 12.74 -13.88 4.31
C ILE A 168 12.15 -13.92 5.71
N VAL A 169 12.55 -14.90 6.53
CA VAL A 169 12.00 -15.10 7.88
C VAL A 169 12.35 -13.90 8.77
N GLY A 170 13.62 -13.47 8.78
CA GLY A 170 14.07 -12.34 9.59
C GLY A 170 13.35 -11.05 9.24
N THR A 171 13.30 -10.69 7.96
CA THR A 171 12.58 -9.48 7.52
C THR A 171 11.07 -9.59 7.75
N GLY A 172 10.48 -10.77 7.58
CA GLY A 172 9.07 -11.03 7.87
C GLY A 172 8.73 -10.84 9.35
N LEU A 173 9.53 -11.41 10.27
CA LEU A 173 9.35 -11.25 11.71
C LEU A 173 9.41 -9.78 12.15
N ILE A 174 10.35 -9.01 11.59
CA ILE A 174 10.45 -7.58 11.91
C ILE A 174 9.22 -6.82 11.36
N GLN A 175 8.71 -7.17 10.18
CA GLN A 175 7.46 -6.59 9.67
C GLN A 175 6.25 -6.92 10.56
N VAL A 176 6.14 -8.15 11.09
CA VAL A 176 5.08 -8.52 12.04
C VAL A 176 5.15 -7.67 13.29
N TRP A 177 6.34 -7.52 13.89
CA TRP A 177 6.51 -6.65 15.05
C TRP A 177 6.12 -5.20 14.73
N ARG A 178 6.55 -4.69 13.56
CA ARG A 178 6.29 -3.31 13.14
C ARG A 178 4.79 -3.03 12.93
N ILE A 179 4.06 -3.94 12.28
CA ILE A 179 2.69 -3.75 11.77
C ILE A 179 1.63 -4.24 12.78
N ASP A 180 1.87 -5.36 13.45
CA ASP A 180 0.91 -6.02 14.33
C ASP A 180 1.23 -5.89 15.81
N GLY A 181 2.46 -5.45 16.17
CA GLY A 181 2.90 -5.35 17.56
C GLY A 181 2.72 -6.65 18.36
N ILE A 182 2.70 -7.79 17.66
CA ILE A 182 2.49 -9.15 18.21
C ILE A 182 1.02 -9.40 18.67
N SER A 183 0.07 -8.53 18.32
CA SER A 183 -1.37 -8.73 18.52
C SER A 183 -1.98 -9.71 17.51
N LEU A 184 -1.43 -10.94 17.48
CA LEU A 184 -1.72 -11.95 16.46
C LEU A 184 -3.08 -12.63 16.65
N ILE A 185 -3.55 -12.78 17.89
CA ILE A 185 -4.79 -13.53 18.17
C ILE A 185 -6.00 -12.57 18.26
N ASN A 186 -5.75 -11.32 18.68
CA ASN A 186 -6.78 -10.36 19.04
C ASN A 186 -7.28 -9.51 17.86
N SER A 187 -6.61 -9.56 16.70
CA SER A 187 -6.97 -8.81 15.50
C SER A 187 -7.31 -9.73 14.31
N GLY A 188 -8.18 -9.26 13.42
CA GLY A 188 -8.49 -9.99 12.18
C GLY A 188 -7.27 -10.15 11.27
N HIS A 189 -6.47 -9.09 11.12
CA HIS A 189 -5.20 -9.09 10.40
C HIS A 189 -4.22 -10.11 11.02
N GLY A 190 -4.06 -10.11 12.34
CA GLY A 190 -3.19 -11.03 13.07
C GLY A 190 -3.56 -12.51 12.86
N ARG A 191 -4.86 -12.85 12.80
CA ARG A 191 -5.29 -14.25 12.59
C ARG A 191 -4.96 -14.75 11.18
N VAL A 192 -5.12 -13.91 10.16
CA VAL A 192 -4.70 -14.25 8.80
C VAL A 192 -3.18 -14.32 8.68
N LEU A 193 -2.46 -13.49 9.44
CA LEU A 193 -1.01 -13.58 9.54
C LEU A 193 -0.58 -14.91 10.20
N LEU A 194 -1.27 -15.39 11.24
CA LEU A 194 -1.02 -16.72 11.81
C LEU A 194 -1.24 -17.84 10.79
N LEU A 195 -2.31 -17.76 10.00
CA LEU A 195 -2.55 -18.70 8.90
C LEU A 195 -1.40 -18.67 7.88
N LYS A 196 -0.92 -17.48 7.50
CA LYS A 196 0.26 -17.33 6.64
C LYS A 196 1.50 -17.99 7.26
N VAL A 197 1.72 -17.81 8.56
CA VAL A 197 2.86 -18.44 9.28
C VAL A 197 2.78 -19.96 9.22
N VAL A 198 1.58 -20.56 9.33
CA VAL A 198 1.40 -22.01 9.17
C VAL A 198 1.79 -22.47 7.76
N PHE A 199 1.33 -21.75 6.72
CA PHE A 199 1.72 -22.08 5.33
C PHE A 199 3.21 -21.91 5.08
N VAL A 200 3.83 -20.87 5.64
CA VAL A 200 5.29 -20.68 5.60
C VAL A 200 6.00 -21.84 6.29
N GLY A 201 5.54 -22.27 7.47
CA GLY A 201 6.13 -23.42 8.17
C GLY A 201 6.09 -24.71 7.34
N LEU A 202 4.95 -25.01 6.71
CA LEU A 202 4.82 -26.14 5.79
C LEU A 202 5.75 -26.02 4.57
N LEU A 203 5.81 -24.82 3.98
CA LEU A 203 6.70 -24.53 2.85
C LEU A 203 8.17 -24.75 3.23
N LEU A 204 8.61 -24.24 4.39
CA LEU A 204 9.98 -24.42 4.87
C LEU A 204 10.33 -25.89 5.12
N PHE A 205 9.37 -26.67 5.63
CA PHE A 205 9.54 -28.11 5.81
C PHE A 205 9.75 -28.84 4.47
N VAL A 206 8.91 -28.55 3.47
CA VAL A 206 9.04 -29.12 2.12
C VAL A 206 10.38 -28.73 1.49
N SER A 207 10.73 -27.44 1.58
CA SER A 207 11.99 -26.89 1.07
C SER A 207 13.21 -27.56 1.69
N ALA A 208 13.21 -27.74 3.02
CA ALA A 208 14.29 -28.42 3.74
C ALA A 208 14.45 -29.88 3.29
N THR A 209 13.34 -30.58 3.03
CA THR A 209 13.34 -31.97 2.55
C THR A 209 13.95 -32.08 1.15
N ILE A 210 13.52 -31.20 0.22
CA ILE A 210 14.07 -31.14 -1.15
C ILE A 210 15.56 -30.82 -1.11
N ARG A 211 15.95 -29.82 -0.31
CA ARG A 211 17.35 -29.42 -0.16
C ARG A 211 18.21 -30.55 0.40
N GLN A 212 17.74 -31.25 1.43
CA GLN A 212 18.46 -32.39 2.00
C GLN A 212 18.65 -33.49 0.97
N PHE A 213 17.63 -33.77 0.15
CA PHE A 213 17.74 -34.72 -0.96
C PHE A 213 18.77 -34.29 -2.00
N VAL A 214 18.78 -33.02 -2.41
CA VAL A 214 19.76 -32.51 -3.40
C VAL A 214 21.18 -32.55 -2.84
N LEU A 215 21.41 -32.05 -1.62
CA LEU A 215 22.76 -31.95 -1.05
C LEU A 215 23.35 -33.31 -0.70
N ARG A 216 22.56 -34.24 -0.15
CA ARG A 216 23.05 -35.57 0.27
C ARG A 216 22.88 -36.63 -0.81
N GLY A 217 21.72 -36.66 -1.46
CA GLY A 217 21.36 -37.69 -2.43
C GLY A 217 21.97 -37.49 -3.81
N MET A 218 22.33 -36.25 -4.17
CA MET A 218 22.88 -35.92 -5.49
C MET A 218 24.31 -35.39 -5.44
N GLN A 219 25.05 -35.58 -4.34
CA GLN A 219 26.41 -35.04 -4.19
C GLN A 219 27.38 -35.52 -5.28
N ASN A 220 27.29 -36.81 -5.66
CA ASN A 220 28.16 -37.44 -6.65
C ASN A 220 27.48 -37.67 -8.01
N ALA A 221 26.24 -37.20 -8.19
CA ALA A 221 25.52 -37.36 -9.44
C ALA A 221 26.19 -36.57 -10.58
N LYS A 222 26.40 -37.20 -11.74
CA LYS A 222 26.97 -36.57 -12.94
C LYS A 222 25.93 -36.23 -14.01
N SER A 223 24.68 -36.61 -13.78
CA SER A 223 23.56 -36.34 -14.67
C SER A 223 22.24 -36.40 -13.89
N LEU A 224 21.24 -35.73 -14.42
CA LEU A 224 19.88 -35.77 -13.89
C LEU A 224 19.11 -36.87 -14.62
N ASN A 225 18.84 -37.99 -13.94
CA ASN A 225 18.08 -39.09 -14.53
C ASN A 225 16.57 -38.87 -14.38
N GLU A 226 15.80 -39.58 -15.20
CA GLU A 226 14.34 -39.45 -15.25
C GLU A 226 13.66 -39.78 -13.92
N LYS A 227 14.15 -40.80 -13.19
CA LYS A 227 13.62 -41.17 -11.87
C LYS A 227 13.75 -40.03 -10.85
N VAL A 228 14.89 -39.33 -10.84
CA VAL A 228 15.14 -38.19 -9.96
C VAL A 228 14.26 -37.00 -10.36
N VAL A 229 14.10 -36.74 -11.66
CA VAL A 229 13.18 -35.70 -12.15
C VAL A 229 11.77 -35.93 -11.62
N TYR A 230 11.20 -37.12 -11.80
CA TYR A 230 9.85 -37.39 -11.30
C TYR A 230 9.74 -37.29 -9.78
N ARG A 231 10.76 -37.75 -9.05
CA ARG A 231 10.80 -37.66 -7.58
C ARG A 231 10.87 -36.23 -7.08
N LEU A 232 11.56 -35.33 -7.79
CA LEU A 232 11.70 -33.92 -7.41
C LEU A 232 10.57 -33.03 -7.94
N LYS A 233 9.98 -33.35 -9.09
CA LYS A 233 9.01 -32.46 -9.74
C LYS A 233 7.73 -32.27 -8.92
N ARG A 234 7.26 -33.33 -8.25
CA ARG A 234 6.10 -33.25 -7.36
C ARG A 234 6.36 -32.40 -6.10
N PRO A 235 7.39 -32.66 -5.27
CA PRO A 235 7.64 -31.85 -4.09
C PRO A 235 8.02 -30.39 -4.42
N VAL A 236 8.82 -30.14 -5.47
CA VAL A 236 9.10 -28.76 -5.92
C VAL A 236 7.81 -28.07 -6.40
N GLY A 237 6.93 -28.79 -7.08
CA GLY A 237 5.61 -28.29 -7.46
C GLY A 237 4.75 -27.92 -6.26
N ILE A 238 4.77 -28.74 -5.20
CA ILE A 238 4.08 -28.43 -3.92
C ILE A 238 4.67 -27.19 -3.26
N GLU A 239 5.99 -27.04 -3.24
CA GLU A 239 6.67 -25.85 -2.71
C GLU A 239 6.27 -24.58 -3.48
N LEU A 240 6.20 -24.67 -4.81
CA LEU A 240 5.73 -23.58 -5.67
C LEU A 240 4.25 -23.24 -5.40
N SER A 241 3.38 -24.24 -5.29
CA SER A 241 1.97 -24.03 -4.95
C SER A 241 1.78 -23.38 -3.57
N LEU A 242 2.52 -23.83 -2.56
CA LEU A 242 2.52 -23.19 -1.24
C LEU A 242 3.02 -21.75 -1.29
N SER A 243 4.03 -21.47 -2.13
CA SER A 243 4.51 -20.09 -2.35
C SER A 243 3.40 -19.20 -2.88
N ILE A 244 2.60 -19.68 -3.84
CA ILE A 244 1.43 -18.94 -4.36
C ILE A 244 0.40 -18.70 -3.25
N VAL A 245 0.11 -19.70 -2.40
CA VAL A 245 -0.82 -19.55 -1.27
C VAL A 245 -0.31 -18.50 -0.27
N VAL A 246 0.99 -18.50 0.04
CA VAL A 246 1.61 -17.50 0.93
C VAL A 246 1.53 -16.09 0.33
N LEU A 247 1.74 -15.94 -0.98
CA LEU A 247 1.58 -14.67 -1.69
C LEU A 247 0.12 -14.21 -1.73
N ALA A 248 -0.82 -15.11 -1.98
CA ALA A 248 -2.26 -14.82 -1.95
C ALA A 248 -2.71 -14.36 -0.56
N THR A 249 -2.24 -15.03 0.50
CA THR A 249 -2.49 -14.62 1.89
C THR A 249 -1.86 -13.26 2.19
N SER A 250 -0.70 -12.95 1.59
CA SER A 250 -0.07 -11.62 1.70
C SER A 250 -0.88 -10.53 1.01
N SER A 251 -1.44 -10.83 -0.17
CA SER A 251 -2.35 -9.92 -0.87
C SER A 251 -3.63 -9.70 -0.06
N TRP A 252 -4.17 -10.75 0.57
CA TRP A 252 -5.31 -10.63 1.47
C TRP A 252 -5.03 -9.73 2.68
N LEU A 253 -3.84 -9.86 3.29
CA LEU A 253 -3.41 -8.99 4.38
C LEU A 253 -3.32 -7.51 3.96
N MET A 254 -2.95 -7.21 2.71
CA MET A 254 -2.94 -5.82 2.21
C MET A 254 -4.33 -5.19 2.13
N ALA A 255 -5.39 -5.99 1.98
CA ALA A 255 -6.77 -5.52 2.02
C ALA A 255 -7.33 -5.34 3.44
N MET A 256 -6.58 -5.77 4.47
CA MET A 256 -6.99 -5.67 5.87
C MET A 256 -6.42 -4.44 6.56
N ARG A 257 -7.03 -4.06 7.70
CA ARG A 257 -6.55 -3.00 8.58
C ARG A 257 -5.68 -3.61 9.68
N PRO A 258 -4.35 -3.42 9.65
CA PRO A 258 -3.49 -3.87 10.74
C PRO A 258 -3.63 -2.98 11.98
N PRO A 259 -3.30 -3.50 13.18
CA PRO A 259 -3.45 -2.76 14.44
C PRO A 259 -2.60 -1.47 14.55
N TYR A 260 -1.38 -1.44 14.01
CA TYR A 260 -0.43 -0.33 14.20
C TYR A 260 -0.07 0.44 12.92
N VAL A 261 -0.86 0.31 11.84
CA VAL A 261 -0.68 1.14 10.64
C VAL A 261 -2.00 1.83 10.32
N LEU A 262 -1.94 3.16 10.41
CA LEU A 262 -3.02 4.03 9.97
C LEU A 262 -2.86 4.19 8.45
N ASN A 263 -3.80 3.65 7.70
CA ASN A 263 -3.86 3.93 6.28
C ASN A 263 -4.29 5.39 6.09
N LYS A 264 -3.70 6.06 5.09
CA LYS A 264 -4.26 7.31 4.57
C LYS A 264 -5.64 6.97 3.98
N ASP A 265 -6.66 7.73 4.35
CA ASP A 265 -8.03 7.53 3.87
C ASP A 265 -8.04 7.36 2.34
N SER A 266 -8.61 6.24 1.88
CA SER A 266 -8.73 5.89 0.45
C SER A 266 -10.05 6.38 -0.17
N GLY A 267 -10.78 7.26 0.52
CA GLY A 267 -11.88 8.01 -0.10
C GLY A 267 -11.35 9.19 -0.92
N PRO A 268 -12.22 9.97 -1.59
CA PRO A 268 -11.84 11.30 -2.06
C PRO A 268 -11.13 12.00 -0.89
N GLY A 269 -9.87 12.40 -1.07
CA GLY A 269 -9.08 13.01 -0.02
C GLY A 269 -9.78 14.28 0.44
N VAL A 270 -10.52 14.19 1.54
CA VAL A 270 -11.13 15.35 2.16
C VAL A 270 -10.01 15.98 2.96
N ASP A 271 -9.46 17.07 2.44
CA ASP A 271 -8.47 17.84 3.17
C ASP A 271 -9.14 18.44 4.42
N TYR A 272 -8.69 17.96 5.58
CA TYR A 272 -9.13 18.48 6.86
C TYR A 272 -8.32 19.73 7.21
N ALA A 273 -9.03 20.86 7.33
CA ALA A 273 -8.41 22.13 7.68
C ALA A 273 -7.80 22.12 9.09
N ILE A 274 -8.40 21.35 10.00
CA ILE A 274 -7.97 21.23 11.39
C ILE A 274 -7.70 19.75 11.67
N VAL A 275 -6.49 19.44 12.14
CA VAL A 275 -6.11 18.09 12.56
C VAL A 275 -5.41 18.18 13.91
N GLN A 276 -6.00 17.54 14.92
CA GLN A 276 -5.48 17.48 16.27
C GLN A 276 -5.18 16.03 16.62
N ASP A 277 -3.90 15.69 16.76
CA ASP A 277 -3.43 14.35 17.10
C ASP A 277 -2.99 14.33 18.57
N MET A 278 -3.67 13.53 19.39
CA MET A 278 -3.56 13.57 20.85
C MET A 278 -3.18 12.21 21.40
N THR A 279 -2.12 12.17 22.19
CA THR A 279 -1.64 10.95 22.85
C THR A 279 -1.52 11.18 24.35
N ALA A 280 -2.09 10.28 25.14
CA ALA A 280 -1.99 10.28 26.59
C ALA A 280 -1.39 8.96 27.11
N LYS A 281 -1.39 8.79 28.44
CA LYS A 281 -0.95 7.55 29.10
C LYS A 281 -1.88 6.38 28.71
N ASP A 282 -1.43 5.16 29.00
CA ASP A 282 -2.22 3.93 28.81
C ASP A 282 -2.66 3.66 27.37
N ASP A 283 -1.83 4.06 26.39
CA ASP A 283 -2.08 3.88 24.95
C ASP A 283 -3.35 4.62 24.46
N PHE A 284 -3.81 5.63 25.19
CA PHE A 284 -4.95 6.43 24.75
C PHE A 284 -4.50 7.42 23.66
N HIS A 285 -4.87 7.12 22.42
CA HIS A 285 -4.46 7.87 21.24
C HIS A 285 -5.66 8.14 20.35
N VAL A 286 -5.97 9.42 20.17
CA VAL A 286 -7.13 9.89 19.38
C VAL A 286 -6.70 10.99 18.44
N ARG A 287 -7.20 10.95 17.20
CA ARG A 287 -7.12 12.06 16.26
C ARG A 287 -8.50 12.64 15.98
N LEU A 288 -8.58 13.97 16.05
CA LEU A 288 -9.75 14.75 15.71
C LEU A 288 -9.45 15.56 14.44
N SER A 289 -10.28 15.41 13.42
CA SER A 289 -10.12 16.10 12.14
C SER A 289 -11.41 16.82 11.75
N ILE A 290 -11.32 18.11 11.41
CA ILE A 290 -12.48 18.98 11.14
C ILE A 290 -12.27 19.71 9.81
N THR A 291 -13.33 19.83 9.01
CA THR A 291 -13.34 20.55 7.73
C THR A 291 -14.73 21.12 7.44
N PRO A 292 -14.87 22.32 6.83
CA PRO A 292 -13.80 23.22 6.39
C PRO A 292 -13.10 23.99 7.53
N GLY A 293 -13.57 23.89 8.77
CA GLY A 293 -13.03 24.64 9.91
C GLY A 293 -13.61 26.05 10.04
N ASP A 294 -14.76 26.31 9.41
CA ASP A 294 -15.47 27.59 9.43
C ASP A 294 -16.73 27.53 10.29
N VAL A 295 -17.29 28.68 10.64
CA VAL A 295 -18.63 28.78 11.22
C VAL A 295 -19.64 28.15 10.26
N GLY A 296 -20.45 27.22 10.78
CA GLY A 296 -21.48 26.50 10.03
C GLY A 296 -21.27 24.98 10.04
N ALA A 297 -21.71 24.35 8.96
CA ALA A 297 -21.71 22.90 8.82
C ALA A 297 -20.29 22.38 8.59
N ASN A 298 -19.82 21.54 9.51
CA ASN A 298 -18.50 20.92 9.44
C ASN A 298 -18.62 19.40 9.44
N ARG A 299 -17.75 18.76 8.67
CA ARG A 299 -17.49 17.34 8.79
C ARG A 299 -16.43 17.12 9.87
N ILE A 300 -16.69 16.18 10.77
CA ILE A 300 -15.80 15.83 11.88
C ILE A 300 -15.48 14.34 11.84
N LEU A 301 -14.22 13.99 11.67
CA LEU A 301 -13.71 12.63 11.77
C LEU A 301 -13.01 12.45 13.12
N ILE A 302 -13.42 11.44 13.86
CA ILE A 302 -12.85 11.06 15.16
C ILE A 302 -12.26 9.67 15.01
N GLU A 303 -10.94 9.56 15.12
CA GLU A 303 -10.21 8.30 15.01
C GLU A 303 -9.65 7.90 16.37
N LEU A 304 -9.90 6.66 16.78
CA LEU A 304 -9.34 6.02 17.96
C LEU A 304 -8.27 5.02 17.51
N PHE A 305 -7.06 5.13 18.06
CA PHE A 305 -5.95 4.22 17.77
C PHE A 305 -5.65 3.28 18.93
N GLY A 306 -5.90 3.75 20.15
CA GLY A 306 -5.89 2.96 21.37
C GLY A 306 -6.69 3.67 22.46
N PRO A 307 -7.16 2.95 23.50
CA PRO A 307 -6.85 1.56 23.82
C PRO A 307 -7.67 0.55 23.00
N SER A 308 -7.31 -0.75 23.10
CA SER A 308 -7.96 -1.84 22.37
C SER A 308 -9.47 -1.98 22.61
N ARG A 309 -9.95 -1.51 23.76
CA ARG A 309 -11.37 -1.44 24.12
C ARG A 309 -11.65 -0.16 24.90
N ILE A 310 -12.68 0.56 24.47
CA ILE A 310 -13.17 1.77 25.14
C ILE A 310 -14.69 1.69 25.30
N GLN A 311 -15.21 2.34 26.33
CA GLN A 311 -16.62 2.53 26.62
C GLN A 311 -16.86 4.00 26.95
N ASN A 312 -18.10 4.48 26.78
CA ASN A 312 -18.46 5.89 27.02
C ASN A 312 -17.49 6.87 26.35
N PHE A 313 -17.11 6.58 25.09
CA PHE A 313 -16.17 7.39 24.36
C PHE A 313 -16.87 8.67 23.87
N THR A 314 -16.46 9.81 24.41
CA THR A 314 -17.15 11.08 24.20
C THR A 314 -16.16 12.18 23.87
N VAL A 315 -16.52 13.00 22.88
CA VAL A 315 -15.80 14.22 22.48
C VAL A 315 -16.67 15.43 22.76
N THR A 316 -16.21 16.31 23.64
CA THR A 316 -16.90 17.56 24.01
C THR A 316 -16.18 18.73 23.36
N LEU A 317 -16.90 19.51 22.55
CA LEU A 317 -16.42 20.72 21.88
C LEU A 317 -17.02 21.93 22.57
N THR A 318 -16.19 22.81 23.13
CA THR A 318 -16.63 23.99 23.89
C THR A 318 -16.05 25.25 23.25
N PRO A 319 -16.86 26.23 22.83
CA PRO A 319 -16.36 27.51 22.35
C PRO A 319 -15.82 28.35 23.52
N ALA A 320 -14.78 29.13 23.28
CA ALA A 320 -14.28 30.09 24.27
C ALA A 320 -15.28 31.23 24.53
N ASN A 321 -16.14 31.54 23.55
CA ASN A 321 -17.20 32.54 23.69
C ASN A 321 -18.43 31.93 24.39
N PRO A 322 -18.78 32.38 25.62
CA PRO A 322 -19.85 31.79 26.41
C PRO A 322 -21.26 32.04 25.85
N ASN A 323 -21.40 32.94 24.88
CA ASN A 323 -22.69 33.22 24.23
C ASN A 323 -23.12 32.13 23.25
N PHE A 324 -22.26 31.14 22.99
CA PHE A 324 -22.52 30.03 22.08
C PHE A 324 -22.46 28.70 22.82
N SER A 325 -23.36 27.78 22.48
CA SER A 325 -23.37 26.43 23.05
C SER A 325 -22.30 25.54 22.42
N GLY A 326 -21.69 24.69 23.24
CA GLY A 326 -20.83 23.59 22.79
C GLY A 326 -21.62 22.35 22.36
N TYR A 327 -20.89 21.30 21.98
CA TYR A 327 -21.43 20.02 21.57
C TYR A 327 -20.79 18.88 22.36
N THR A 328 -21.57 17.85 22.64
CA THR A 328 -21.08 16.58 23.19
C THR A 328 -21.41 15.48 22.19
N ILE A 329 -20.39 14.85 21.63
CA ILE A 329 -20.51 13.81 20.62
C ILE A 329 -20.24 12.47 21.31
N ASN A 330 -21.26 11.61 21.34
CA ASN A 330 -21.10 10.22 21.75
C ASN A 330 -20.59 9.43 20.55
N VAL A 331 -19.36 8.94 20.63
CA VAL A 331 -18.71 8.28 19.52
C VAL A 331 -19.07 6.80 19.54
N PRO A 332 -19.77 6.27 18.51
CA PRO A 332 -20.33 4.92 18.53
C PRO A 332 -19.29 3.84 18.21
N ILE A 333 -18.09 3.94 18.79
CA ILE A 333 -17.01 2.96 18.62
C ILE A 333 -16.53 2.47 19.99
N THR A 334 -16.25 1.17 20.08
CA THR A 334 -15.76 0.52 21.31
C THR A 334 -14.37 -0.08 21.13
N ARG A 335 -13.77 0.08 19.95
CA ARG A 335 -12.47 -0.45 19.53
C ARG A 335 -11.81 0.53 18.56
N PRO A 336 -10.48 0.43 18.34
CA PRO A 336 -9.79 1.28 17.38
C PRO A 336 -10.46 1.29 16.00
N GLY A 337 -10.64 2.49 15.46
CA GLY A 337 -11.47 2.76 14.29
C GLY A 337 -11.83 4.25 14.19
N GLY A 338 -12.60 4.62 13.17
CA GLY A 338 -13.05 5.99 12.93
C GLY A 338 -14.56 6.12 12.99
N ALA A 339 -15.04 7.24 13.51
CA ALA A 339 -16.42 7.67 13.43
C ALA A 339 -16.49 9.01 12.71
N LEU A 340 -17.40 9.11 11.73
CA LEU A 340 -17.59 10.30 10.91
C LEU A 340 -18.90 10.96 11.26
N VAL A 341 -18.85 12.24 11.59
CA VAL A 341 -20.00 13.14 11.61
C VAL A 341 -20.05 13.84 10.27
N GLU A 342 -21.07 13.51 9.48
CA GLU A 342 -21.26 14.11 8.15
C GLU A 342 -21.69 15.58 8.27
N GLN A 343 -21.40 16.34 7.21
CA GLN A 343 -21.69 17.78 7.19
C GLN A 343 -23.20 18.08 7.25
N ASP A 344 -24.05 17.17 6.78
CA ASP A 344 -25.51 17.27 6.81
C ASP A 344 -26.14 16.74 8.11
N ALA A 345 -25.34 16.23 9.06
CA ALA A 345 -25.82 15.67 10.32
C ALA A 345 -26.40 16.71 11.31
N GLY A 346 -26.48 17.99 10.91
CA GLY A 346 -27.09 19.07 11.70
C GLY A 346 -26.21 19.66 12.80
N LEU A 347 -24.96 19.19 12.96
CA LEU A 347 -23.99 19.76 13.89
C LEU A 347 -23.33 21.00 13.27
N LEU A 348 -23.67 22.18 13.78
CA LEU A 348 -23.20 23.47 13.25
C LEU A 348 -22.27 24.15 14.25
N LEU A 349 -21.01 24.39 13.92
CA LEU A 349 -20.12 25.20 14.76
C LEU A 349 -20.54 26.67 14.63
N ARG A 350 -21.17 27.23 15.67
CA ARG A 350 -21.83 28.56 15.58
C ARG A 350 -20.96 29.73 16.01
N ALA A 351 -19.88 29.45 16.74
CA ALA A 351 -18.98 30.47 17.28
C ALA A 351 -17.69 30.54 16.44
N PRO A 352 -17.30 31.72 15.94
CA PRO A 352 -15.95 31.93 15.45
C PRO A 352 -14.96 32.03 16.64
N GLY A 353 -13.69 31.76 16.39
CA GLY A 353 -12.61 31.89 17.37
C GLY A 353 -12.16 30.56 17.97
N GLU A 354 -11.59 30.61 19.16
CA GLU A 354 -10.99 29.42 19.81
C GLU A 354 -12.06 28.46 20.35
N TRP A 355 -11.83 27.17 20.11
CA TRP A 355 -12.61 26.05 20.60
C TRP A 355 -11.70 25.08 21.35
N THR A 356 -12.24 24.48 22.40
CA THR A 356 -11.59 23.43 23.17
C THR A 356 -12.28 22.10 22.92
N ALA A 357 -11.53 21.09 22.46
CA ALA A 357 -11.99 19.70 22.44
C ALA A 357 -11.49 18.98 23.69
N THR A 358 -12.41 18.36 24.42
CA THR A 358 -12.13 17.48 25.55
C THR A 358 -12.61 16.07 25.23
N ILE A 359 -11.71 15.10 25.30
CA ILE A 359 -11.93 13.71 24.92
C ILE A 359 -11.86 12.84 26.17
N THR A 360 -12.88 12.02 26.37
CA THR A 360 -13.02 11.16 27.55
C THR A 360 -13.43 9.76 27.14
N GLY A 361 -13.10 8.78 27.97
CA GLY A 361 -13.57 7.41 27.80
C GLY A 361 -13.13 6.51 28.93
N VAL A 362 -13.71 5.31 28.96
CA VAL A 362 -13.57 4.35 30.06
C VAL A 362 -13.02 3.04 29.51
N THR A 363 -12.04 2.46 30.21
CA THR A 363 -11.53 1.13 29.91
C THR A 363 -12.04 0.11 30.94
N THR A 364 -11.70 -1.15 30.73
CA THR A 364 -11.93 -2.22 31.72
C THR A 364 -11.15 -2.04 33.02
N ILE A 365 -10.14 -1.15 33.07
CA ILE A 365 -9.27 -0.92 34.24
C ILE A 365 -9.70 0.37 34.99
N GLY A 366 -10.50 1.23 34.36
CA GLY A 366 -10.98 2.49 34.93
C GLY A 366 -11.11 3.59 33.88
N ASP A 367 -11.41 4.80 34.36
CA ASP A 367 -11.52 6.01 33.53
C ASP A 367 -10.15 6.40 32.96
N LEU A 368 -10.12 6.79 31.68
CA LEU A 368 -8.93 7.34 31.07
C LEU A 368 -8.76 8.81 31.47
N PRO A 369 -7.52 9.28 31.64
CA PRO A 369 -7.26 10.70 31.80
C PRO A 369 -7.85 11.49 30.62
N PRO A 370 -8.62 12.57 30.88
CA PRO A 370 -9.18 13.39 29.80
C PRO A 370 -8.07 14.02 28.97
N MET A 371 -8.22 13.97 27.65
CA MET A 371 -7.34 14.70 26.72
C MET A 371 -8.00 15.99 26.31
N THR A 372 -7.23 17.08 26.28
CA THR A 372 -7.73 18.38 25.88
C THR A 372 -6.83 18.99 24.82
N THR A 373 -7.42 19.59 23.79
CA THR A 373 -6.72 20.36 22.76
C THR A 373 -7.54 21.58 22.37
N THR A 374 -6.89 22.60 21.80
CA THR A 374 -7.56 23.79 21.29
C THR A 374 -7.34 23.96 19.79
N PHE A 375 -8.33 24.52 19.12
CA PHE A 375 -8.28 24.84 17.68
C PHE A 375 -9.12 26.09 17.39
N ILE A 376 -8.91 26.69 16.23
CA ILE A 376 -9.59 27.93 15.84
C ILE A 376 -10.59 27.63 14.73
N VAL A 377 -11.83 28.08 14.91
CA VAL A 377 -12.88 28.08 13.89
C VAL A 377 -12.93 29.46 13.24
N ALA A 378 -12.82 29.51 11.92
CA ALA A 378 -12.84 30.75 11.16
C ALA A 378 -14.27 31.30 11.01
N ASP A 379 -14.39 32.61 10.83
CA ASP A 379 -15.68 33.31 10.70
C ASP A 379 -16.29 33.24 9.29
N GLY A 380 -15.71 32.42 8.40
CA GLY A 380 -16.11 32.31 6.99
C GLY A 380 -15.49 33.38 6.08
N THR A 381 -14.66 34.30 6.60
CA THR A 381 -13.90 35.27 5.78
C THR A 381 -12.38 35.09 5.90
N THR A 382 -11.92 34.34 6.89
CA THR A 382 -10.50 34.15 7.21
C THR A 382 -10.09 32.67 7.13
N VAL A 383 -9.60 32.23 5.97
CA VAL A 383 -8.98 30.89 5.87
C VAL A 383 -7.66 30.90 6.65
N THR A 384 -7.66 30.33 7.85
CA THR A 384 -6.42 30.13 8.60
C THR A 384 -5.88 28.74 8.27
N THR A 385 -4.93 28.65 7.34
CA THR A 385 -4.13 27.44 7.18
C THR A 385 -3.12 27.35 8.33
N LEU A 386 -3.36 26.46 9.30
CA LEU A 386 -2.32 26.08 10.25
C LEU A 386 -1.22 25.31 9.50
N PRO A 387 0.07 25.64 9.66
CA PRO A 387 1.13 24.90 9.01
C PRO A 387 1.28 23.52 9.66
N LYS A 388 1.67 22.54 8.84
CA LYS A 388 2.32 21.29 9.29
C LYS A 388 3.36 21.66 10.36
N GLN A 389 3.38 20.90 11.46
CA GLN A 389 4.33 21.02 12.57
C GLN A 389 5.73 21.50 12.13
N GLY A 390 6.18 22.64 12.66
CA GLY A 390 7.60 23.02 12.68
C GLY A 390 8.03 24.35 12.04
N LEU A 391 7.15 25.20 11.50
CA LEU A 391 7.53 26.49 10.92
C LEU A 391 6.68 27.66 11.45
N LYS A 392 7.31 28.83 11.62
CA LYS A 392 6.71 30.04 12.21
C LYS A 392 5.55 30.60 11.36
N ARG A 393 4.57 31.19 12.07
CA ARG A 393 3.36 31.85 11.55
C ARG A 393 3.71 32.94 10.53
N SER A 394 3.19 32.83 9.31
CA SER A 394 3.09 33.95 8.36
C SER A 394 1.61 34.24 8.13
N THR A 395 1.22 35.51 8.29
CA THR A 395 -0.13 36.01 8.03
C THR A 395 -0.17 36.57 6.61
N THR A 396 -1.05 36.05 5.75
CA THR A 396 -1.34 36.68 4.47
C THR A 396 -2.79 37.15 4.47
N THR A 397 -2.98 38.47 4.42
CA THR A 397 -4.28 39.10 4.23
C THR A 397 -4.65 39.03 2.74
N ILE A 398 -5.78 38.41 2.41
CA ILE A 398 -6.37 38.53 1.07
C ILE A 398 -7.11 39.87 1.02
N ALA A 399 -6.74 40.74 0.08
CA ALA A 399 -7.47 41.98 -0.16
C ALA A 399 -8.87 41.70 -0.71
N GLN A 400 -9.87 42.46 -0.25
CA GLN A 400 -11.24 42.38 -0.74
C GLN A 400 -11.28 42.46 -2.27
N SER A 401 -11.98 41.53 -2.90
CA SER A 401 -12.26 41.57 -4.34
C SER A 401 -13.16 42.78 -4.61
N THR A 402 -12.59 43.84 -5.19
CA THR A 402 -13.39 44.93 -5.76
C THR A 402 -14.18 44.34 -6.91
N THR A 403 -15.50 44.21 -6.74
CA THR A 403 -16.40 43.84 -7.84
C THR A 403 -16.51 45.05 -8.76
N THR A 404 -15.72 45.08 -9.83
CA THR A 404 -15.92 46.02 -10.92
C THR A 404 -17.09 45.51 -11.75
N THR A 405 -18.26 46.13 -11.60
CA THR A 405 -19.44 45.85 -12.43
C THR A 405 -19.19 46.36 -13.84
N THR A 406 -18.61 45.55 -14.71
CA THR A 406 -18.57 45.85 -16.15
C THR A 406 -19.88 45.35 -16.77
N VAL A 407 -20.85 46.25 -16.90
CA VAL A 407 -22.07 46.01 -17.67
C VAL A 407 -21.67 45.85 -19.14
N ALA A 408 -21.78 44.64 -19.68
CA ALA A 408 -21.68 44.40 -21.11
C ALA A 408 -22.96 44.92 -21.79
N LEU A 409 -22.80 45.83 -22.76
CA LEU A 409 -23.89 46.33 -23.61
C LEU A 409 -24.43 45.19 -24.48
N ALA A 410 -25.75 45.01 -24.46
CA ALA A 410 -26.47 44.08 -25.32
C ALA A 410 -26.38 44.49 -26.80
N PRO A 411 -26.25 43.55 -27.75
CA PRO A 411 -26.23 43.86 -29.18
C PRO A 411 -27.63 44.30 -29.67
N ALA A 412 -27.66 45.38 -30.46
CA ALA A 412 -28.85 45.93 -31.07
C ALA A 412 -29.43 44.98 -32.13
N VAL A 413 -30.72 44.64 -32.00
CA VAL A 413 -31.48 43.89 -33.00
C VAL A 413 -31.96 44.87 -34.07
N THR A 414 -31.45 44.74 -35.29
CA THR A 414 -31.97 45.42 -36.47
C THR A 414 -33.14 44.62 -37.06
N THR A 415 -34.34 45.18 -36.99
CA THR A 415 -35.54 44.65 -37.66
C THR A 415 -35.55 45.06 -39.12
N SER A 416 -35.39 44.13 -40.05
CA SER A 416 -35.73 44.32 -41.47
C SER A 416 -37.17 43.85 -41.73
N THR A 417 -38.01 44.79 -42.13
CA THR A 417 -39.36 44.55 -42.64
C THR A 417 -39.33 44.13 -44.10
N THR A 418 -39.88 42.96 -44.42
CA THR A 418 -40.26 42.57 -45.79
C THR A 418 -41.77 42.33 -45.87
N VAL A 419 -42.41 43.11 -46.74
CA VAL A 419 -43.84 43.06 -47.11
C VAL A 419 -44.02 42.04 -48.24
N PRO A 420 -45.11 41.25 -48.29
CA PRO A 420 -45.35 40.29 -49.39
C PRO A 420 -46.03 40.96 -50.59
N PRO A 421 -45.82 40.49 -51.83
CA PRO A 421 -46.60 40.95 -52.97
C PRO A 421 -47.89 40.14 -53.12
N ALA A 422 -48.97 40.84 -53.47
CA ALA A 422 -50.16 40.29 -54.10
C ALA A 422 -50.30 40.95 -55.48
N GLY A 423 -50.43 40.14 -56.53
CA GLY A 423 -50.59 40.58 -57.94
C GLY A 423 -49.65 39.85 -58.87
#